data_AF-A0A9E5L1H4-F1
#
_entry.id   AF-A0A9E5L1H4-F1
#
_cell.length_a   1.000
_cell.length_b   1.000
_cell.length_c   1.000
_cell.angle_alpha   90.00
_cell.angle_beta   90.00
_cell.angle_gamma   90.00
#
_symmetry.space_group_name_H-M   'P 1'
#
loop_
_entity.id
_entity.type
_entity.pdbx_description
1 polymer ?
#
loop_
_entity_poly.entity_id
_entity_poly.type
_entity_poly.pdbx_seq_one_letter_code
_entity_poly.pdbx_strand_id
1 'polypeptide(L)' 'MIDTHTHLDSPRLAADIDAVMERAGDAGVTHCFLPNVDEESLPRMQALQA' A
#
# COMPACT_ATOMS: atom_id res chain seq x y z
N MET A 1 -13.01 -6.02 -4.43
CA MET A 1 -12.79 -6.18 -2.98
C MET A 1 -12.07 -4.93 -2.47
N ILE A 2 -12.36 -4.46 -1.26
CA ILE A 2 -11.70 -3.28 -0.69
C ILE A 2 -10.90 -3.75 0.53
N ASP A 3 -9.61 -3.45 0.55
CA ASP A 3 -8.77 -3.60 1.74
C ASP A 3 -8.84 -2.29 2.55
N THR A 4 -9.52 -2.36 3.69
CA THR A 4 -9.77 -1.18 4.52
C THR A 4 -8.57 -0.79 5.40
N HIS A 5 -7.54 -1.63 5.52
CA HIS A 5 -6.37 -1.34 6.36
C HIS A 5 -5.16 -2.16 5.96
N THR A 6 -4.16 -1.51 5.35
CA THR A 6 -2.90 -2.16 5.00
C THR A 6 -1.71 -1.21 5.11
N HIS A 7 -0.56 -1.75 5.52
CA HIS A 7 0.70 -1.00 5.62
C HIS A 7 1.58 -1.24 4.39
N LEU A 8 1.05 -0.93 3.20
CA LEU A 8 1.79 -1.02 1.94
C LEU A 8 2.98 -0.06 1.89
N ASP A 9 2.96 1.02 2.70
CA ASP A 9 4.06 1.97 2.92
C ASP A 9 5.22 1.38 3.75
N SER A 10 5.09 0.14 4.23
CA SER A 10 6.12 -0.53 5.01
C SER A 10 7.42 -0.68 4.21
N PRO A 11 8.58 -0.28 4.77
CA PRO A 11 9.88 -0.46 4.11
C PRO A 11 10.21 -1.91 3.72
N ARG A 12 9.54 -2.89 4.35
CA ARG A 12 9.72 -4.32 4.05
C ARG A 12 9.19 -4.71 2.67
N LEU A 13 8.25 -3.95 2.12
CA LEU A 13 7.62 -4.18 0.82
C LEU A 13 8.20 -3.26 -0.26
N ALA A 14 9.07 -2.31 0.11
CA ALA A 14 9.59 -1.31 -0.83
C ALA A 14 10.37 -1.93 -2.00
N ALA A 15 11.00 -3.09 -1.80
CA ALA A 15 11.77 -3.77 -2.84
C ALA A 15 10.90 -4.47 -3.91
N ASP A 16 9.64 -4.76 -3.61
CA ASP A 16 8.75 -5.55 -4.46
C ASP A 16 7.30 -5.01 -4.50
N ILE A 17 7.12 -3.71 -4.22
CA ILE A 17 5.79 -3.11 -4.06
C ILE A 17 4.92 -3.24 -5.31
N ASP A 18 5.51 -3.11 -6.50
CA ASP A 18 4.77 -3.26 -7.77
C ASP A 18 4.19 -4.68 -7.91
N ALA A 19 4.97 -5.70 -7.55
CA ALA A 19 4.53 -7.10 -7.58
C ALA A 19 3.52 -7.42 -6.46
N VAL A 20 3.54 -6.68 -5.35
CA VAL A 20 2.49 -6.76 -4.32
C VAL A 20 1.19 -6.17 -4.85
N MET A 21 1.24 -5.01 -5.52
CA MET A 21 0.07 -4.35 -6.09
C MET A 21 -0.56 -5.16 -7.22
N GLU A 22 0.25 -5.78 -8.09
CA GLU A 22 -0.24 -6.67 -9.14
C GLU A 22 -1.00 -7.87 -8.55
N ARG A 23 -0.40 -8.57 -7.58
CA ARG A 23 -1.06 -9.71 -6.90
C ARG A 23 -2.34 -9.31 -6.18
N ALA A 24 -2.38 -8.12 -5.58
CA ALA A 24 -3.60 -7.60 -4.95
C ALA A 24 -4.71 -7.37 -6.00
N GLY A 25 -4.34 -6.81 -7.16
CA GLY A 25 -5.24 -6.66 -8.30
C GLY A 25 -5.78 -8.00 -8.82
N ASP A 26 -4.90 -8.99 -9.00
CA ASP A 26 -5.27 -10.34 -9.45
C ASP A 26 -6.22 -11.05 -8.47
N ALA A 27 -6.07 -10.78 -7.17
CA ALA A 27 -6.98 -11.26 -6.12
C ALA A 27 -8.32 -10.50 -6.07
N GLY A 28 -8.51 -9.50 -6.94
CA GLY A 28 -9.72 -8.70 -7.04
C GLY A 28 -9.81 -7.54 -6.05
N VAL A 29 -8.69 -7.13 -5.42
CA VAL A 29 -8.62 -5.91 -4.62
C VAL A 29 -8.61 -4.71 -5.57
N THR A 30 -9.52 -3.76 -5.35
CA THR A 30 -9.67 -2.57 -6.20
C THR A 30 -9.32 -1.28 -5.48
N HIS A 31 -9.30 -1.28 -4.14
CA HIS A 31 -8.95 -0.13 -3.31
C HIS A 31 -8.24 -0.61 -2.05
N CYS A 32 -7.20 0.13 -1.64
CA CYS A 32 -6.45 -0.09 -0.41
C CYS A 32 -6.40 1.22 0.37
N PHE A 33 -6.76 1.18 1.65
CA PHE A 33 -6.60 2.32 2.54
C PHE A 33 -5.32 2.14 3.38
N LEU A 34 -4.45 3.14 3.31
CA LEU A 34 -3.21 3.19 4.07
C LEU A 34 -3.42 4.06 5.32
N PRO A 35 -3.26 3.51 6.53
CA PRO A 35 -3.34 4.29 7.76
C PRO A 35 -2.03 5.06 7.97
N ASN A 36 -2.12 6.38 8.18
CA ASN A 36 -0.95 7.14 8.59
C ASN A 36 -0.61 6.82 10.05
N VAL A 37 0.62 6.38 10.29
CA VAL A 37 1.13 6.00 11.62
C VAL A 37 1.75 7.20 12.32
N ASP A 38 2.61 7.93 11.62
CA ASP A 38 3.35 9.09 12.12
C ASP A 38 3.72 10.05 10.97
N GLU A 39 4.51 11.08 11.26
CA GLU A 39 4.96 12.05 10.26
C GLU A 39 5.93 11.43 9.24
N GLU A 40 6.67 10.38 9.63
CA GLU A 40 7.63 9.69 8.75
C GLU A 40 6.94 8.71 7.79
N SER A 41 5.75 8.20 8.14
CA SER A 41 4.94 7.36 7.24
C SER A 41 4.29 8.16 6.11
N LEU A 42 4.00 9.45 6.34
CA LEU A 42 3.26 10.26 5.39
C LEU A 42 3.92 10.33 4.00
N PRO A 43 5.23 10.61 3.86
CA PRO A 43 5.89 10.62 2.55
C PRO A 43 5.86 9.25 1.85
N ARG A 44 5.98 8.15 2.61
CA ARG A 44 5.93 6.79 2.05
C ARG A 44 4.54 6.44 1.53
N MET A 45 3.50 6.83 2.26
CA MET A 45 2.11 6.67 1.81
C MET A 45 1.82 7.51 0.57
N GLN A 46 2.28 8.77 0.53
CA GLN A 46 2.12 9.66 -0.62
C GLN A 46 2.78 9.11 -1.88
N ALA A 47 3.93 8.43 -1.75
CA ALA A 47 4.61 7.78 -2.87
C ALA A 47 3.79 6.63 -3.51
N LEU A 48 2.78 6.11 -2.80
CA LEU A 48 1.90 5.03 -3.26
C LEU A 48 0.53 5.51 -3.73
N GLN A 49 0.28 6.83 -3.74
CA GLN A 49 -0.97 7.39 -4.24
C GLN A 49 -0.97 7.36 -5.77
N ALA A 50 -2.06 6.85 -6.36
CA ALA A 50 -2.31 6.82 -7.80
C ALA A 50 -3.12 8.04 -8.25
#